data_AF-A0A1A7XS37-F1
#
_entry.id   AF-A0A1A7XS37-F1
#
_cell.length_a   1.000
_cell.length_b   1.000
_cell.length_c   1.000
_cell.angle_alpha   90.00
_cell.angle_beta   90.00
_cell.angle_gamma   90.00
#
_symmetry.space_group_name_H-M   'P 1'
#
loop_
_entity.id
_entity.type
_entity.pdbx_description
1 polymer ?
#
loop_
_entity_poly.entity_id
_entity_poly.type
_entity_poly.pdbx_seq_one_letter_code
_entity_poly.pdbx_strand_id
1 'polypeptide(L)'
;YITWLSGSRAAAAVLKVGDYELQVSLSEALCRLTPRRDREQRANQWFPGPDISFAFCDIRDADFEVDCRRFLNFINRYHGDERRVYTFPCLRAFLGSTQLLPPKDEKLDEFWIDFNVGSGCMSFFVDDPQSFLWGSIHVQKEEVECSSIQLTQDGCTDAETVLRVTLASPIMHNNIRGQTMELSFKGEHHRELEEAVGRVLN
;
A
#
# COMPACT_ATOMS: atom_id res chain seq x y z
N TYR A 1 22.63 2.20 23.45
CA TYR A 1 22.56 0.76 23.13
C TYR A 1 21.13 0.29 22.88
N ILE A 2 20.19 0.46 23.81
CA ILE A 2 18.78 0.00 23.64
C ILE A 2 18.08 0.69 22.46
N THR A 3 18.19 2.02 22.32
CA THR A 3 17.60 2.79 21.21
C THR A 3 18.24 2.53 19.84
N TRP A 4 19.48 2.01 19.82
CA TRP A 4 20.20 1.73 18.58
C TRP A 4 19.84 0.37 18.01
N LEU A 5 19.83 -0.67 18.85
CA LEU A 5 19.38 -2.00 18.49
C LEU A 5 17.88 -2.04 18.14
N SER A 6 17.06 -1.17 18.74
CA SER A 6 15.65 -1.03 18.37
C SER A 6 15.48 -0.40 16.98
N GLY A 7 16.28 0.63 16.65
CA GLY A 7 16.22 1.30 15.34
C GLY A 7 16.63 0.38 14.19
N SER A 8 17.74 -0.37 14.33
CA SER A 8 18.16 -1.30 13.27
C SER A 8 17.17 -2.44 13.06
N ARG A 9 16.54 -2.94 14.14
CA ARG A 9 15.48 -3.96 14.04
C ARG A 9 14.21 -3.42 13.39
N ALA A 10 13.80 -2.19 13.72
CA ALA A 10 12.65 -1.56 13.09
C ALA A 10 12.90 -1.31 11.60
N ALA A 11 14.07 -0.80 11.22
CA ALA A 11 14.44 -0.61 9.82
C ALA A 11 14.49 -1.94 9.04
N ALA A 12 15.05 -3.00 9.63
CA ALA A 12 15.00 -4.33 9.03
C ALA A 12 13.56 -4.87 8.91
N ALA A 13 12.68 -4.51 9.85
CA ALA A 13 11.26 -4.86 9.79
C ALA A 13 10.53 -4.10 8.69
N VAL A 14 10.82 -2.80 8.46
CA VAL A 14 10.27 -2.04 7.31
C VAL A 14 10.49 -2.80 5.99
N LEU A 15 11.67 -3.38 5.79
CA LEU A 15 11.98 -4.11 4.55
C LEU A 15 11.28 -5.47 4.42
N LYS A 16 10.83 -6.08 5.52
CA LYS A 16 10.46 -7.50 5.57
C LYS A 16 9.05 -7.81 6.06
N VAL A 17 8.39 -6.85 6.71
CA VAL A 17 7.12 -7.11 7.40
C VAL A 17 6.01 -7.49 6.44
N GLY A 18 6.02 -6.96 5.21
CA GLY A 18 5.07 -7.33 4.17
C GLY A 18 3.66 -6.81 4.43
N ASP A 19 3.53 -5.71 5.16
CA ASP A 19 2.29 -5.00 5.43
C ASP A 19 2.54 -3.49 5.35
N TYR A 20 1.86 -2.81 4.43
CA TYR A 20 2.12 -1.42 4.11
C TYR A 20 1.88 -0.48 5.31
N GLU A 21 0.78 -0.65 6.04
CA GLU A 21 0.48 0.23 7.18
C GLU A 21 1.46 0.02 8.32
N LEU A 22 1.91 -1.21 8.53
CA LEU A 22 2.99 -1.49 9.48
C LEU A 22 4.34 -0.94 9.00
N GLN A 23 4.61 -0.96 7.69
CA GLN A 23 5.79 -0.28 7.10
C GLN A 23 5.74 1.24 7.36
N VAL A 24 4.59 1.88 7.18
CA VAL A 24 4.38 3.31 7.49
C VAL A 24 4.64 3.57 8.97
N SER A 25 3.99 2.80 9.85
CA SER A 25 4.11 2.97 11.30
C SER A 25 5.55 2.83 11.80
N LEU A 26 6.29 1.83 11.27
CA LEU A 26 7.70 1.64 11.59
C LEU A 26 8.58 2.76 11.05
N SER A 27 8.31 3.23 9.83
CA SER A 27 9.04 4.35 9.22
C SER A 27 8.80 5.65 9.98
N GLU A 28 7.57 5.91 10.41
CA GLU A 28 7.20 7.05 11.23
C GLU A 28 7.93 7.03 12.57
N ALA A 29 7.94 5.87 13.24
CA ALA A 29 8.66 5.69 14.49
C ALA A 29 10.16 5.97 14.31
N LEU A 30 10.78 5.48 13.24
CA LEU A 30 12.18 5.77 12.92
C LEU A 30 12.44 7.26 12.70
N CYS A 31 11.56 7.94 11.94
CA CYS A 31 11.67 9.38 11.67
C CYS A 31 11.49 10.23 12.93
N ARG A 32 10.51 9.90 13.78
CA ARG A 32 10.22 10.63 15.03
C ARG A 32 11.28 10.42 16.11
N LEU A 33 11.85 9.21 16.20
CA LEU A 33 12.88 8.87 17.17
C LEU A 33 14.29 9.31 16.74
N THR A 34 14.44 9.80 15.51
CA THR A 34 15.73 10.18 14.93
C THR A 34 15.71 11.64 14.47
N PRO A 35 16.38 12.55 15.20
CA PRO A 35 16.52 13.93 14.79
C PRO A 35 17.03 14.04 13.35
N ARG A 36 16.50 14.99 12.59
CA ARG A 36 16.83 15.15 11.16
C ARG A 36 18.33 15.20 10.88
N ARG A 37 19.11 15.84 11.76
CA ARG A 37 20.58 15.95 11.68
C ARG A 37 21.32 14.61 11.77
N ASP A 38 20.72 13.61 12.43
CA ASP A 38 21.32 12.30 12.67
C ASP A 38 20.78 11.25 11.68
N ARG A 39 19.72 11.58 10.92
CA ARG A 39 18.97 10.65 10.06
C ARG A 39 19.85 9.97 9.02
N GLU A 40 20.74 10.71 8.37
CA GLU A 40 21.67 10.17 7.36
C GLU A 40 22.64 9.15 7.95
N GLN A 41 23.33 9.51 9.04
CA GLN A 41 24.25 8.60 9.70
C GLN A 41 23.54 7.32 10.17
N ARG A 42 22.31 7.44 10.69
CA ARG A 42 21.51 6.29 11.13
C ARG A 42 21.04 5.43 9.96
N ALA A 43 20.51 6.04 8.91
CA ALA A 43 20.03 5.33 7.72
C ALA A 43 21.14 4.49 7.08
N ASN A 44 22.37 5.02 7.01
CA ASN A 44 23.55 4.31 6.50
C ASN A 44 23.97 3.11 7.37
N GLN A 45 23.56 3.08 8.65
CA GLN A 45 23.81 1.95 9.57
C GLN A 45 22.68 0.92 9.55
N TRP A 46 21.47 1.33 9.16
CA TRP A 46 20.27 0.52 9.29
C TRP A 46 19.89 -0.21 8.01
N PHE A 47 20.01 0.47 6.86
CA PHE A 47 19.55 -0.07 5.59
C PHE A 47 20.70 -0.66 4.77
N PRO A 48 20.44 -1.75 4.01
CA PRO A 48 21.42 -2.35 3.13
C PRO A 48 21.50 -1.52 1.84
N GLY A 49 22.52 -0.67 1.75
CA GLY A 49 22.85 0.04 0.51
C GLY A 49 22.45 1.51 0.50
N PRO A 50 23.24 2.35 -0.18
CA PRO A 50 23.11 3.81 -0.12
C PRO A 50 21.78 4.31 -0.70
N ASP A 51 21.22 3.65 -1.71
CA ASP A 51 19.98 4.11 -2.36
C ASP A 51 18.78 4.10 -1.39
N ILE A 52 18.65 3.03 -0.59
CA ILE A 52 17.60 2.92 0.44
C ILE A 52 17.83 3.96 1.55
N SER A 53 19.09 4.12 1.97
CA SER A 53 19.45 5.11 2.98
C SER A 53 19.13 6.54 2.53
N PHE A 54 19.43 6.89 1.28
CA PHE A 54 19.11 8.20 0.70
C PHE A 54 17.61 8.41 0.59
N ALA A 55 16.87 7.44 0.05
CA ALA A 55 15.42 7.53 -0.07
C ALA A 55 14.73 7.70 1.30
N PHE A 56 15.21 7.02 2.35
CA PHE A 56 14.71 7.24 3.71
C PHE A 56 15.03 8.63 4.25
N CYS A 57 16.20 9.18 3.89
CA CYS A 57 16.61 10.52 4.29
C CYS A 57 15.82 11.62 3.58
N ASP A 58 15.17 11.33 2.46
CA ASP A 58 14.32 12.29 1.74
C ASP A 58 12.94 12.48 2.38
N ILE A 59 12.55 11.62 3.32
CA ILE A 59 11.30 11.78 4.08
C ILE A 59 11.37 13.06 4.92
N ARG A 60 10.47 14.01 4.64
CA ARG A 60 10.35 15.27 5.40
C ARG A 60 9.23 15.16 6.43
N ASP A 61 9.51 15.61 7.65
CA ASP A 61 8.54 15.53 8.75
C ASP A 61 7.25 16.34 8.46
N ALA A 62 7.36 17.41 7.65
CA ALA A 62 6.23 18.25 7.25
C ALA A 62 5.33 17.62 6.17
N ASP A 63 5.87 16.67 5.39
CA ASP A 63 5.20 16.01 4.26
C ASP A 63 5.29 14.47 4.42
N PHE A 64 5.25 13.99 5.67
CA PHE A 64 5.61 12.62 6.01
C PHE A 64 4.79 11.59 5.22
N GLU A 65 3.47 11.72 5.16
CA GLU A 65 2.59 10.73 4.50
C GLU A 65 2.98 10.51 3.02
N VAL A 66 3.21 11.60 2.30
CA VAL A 66 3.52 11.58 0.86
C VAL A 66 4.93 11.06 0.62
N ASP A 67 5.92 11.57 1.35
CA ASP A 67 7.30 11.16 1.16
C ASP A 67 7.51 9.72 1.65
N CYS A 68 6.82 9.30 2.71
CA CYS A 68 6.83 7.91 3.18
C CYS A 68 6.22 6.98 2.14
N ARG A 69 5.09 7.35 1.51
CA ARG A 69 4.52 6.57 0.39
C ARG A 69 5.53 6.39 -0.74
N ARG A 70 6.25 7.45 -1.14
CA ARG A 70 7.27 7.38 -2.18
C ARG A 70 8.45 6.48 -1.78
N PHE A 71 8.94 6.61 -0.56
CA PHE A 71 9.98 5.75 0.00
C PHE A 71 9.55 4.28 0.02
N LEU A 72 8.34 3.98 0.50
CA LEU A 72 7.82 2.61 0.60
C LEU A 72 7.59 1.99 -0.79
N ASN A 73 7.04 2.74 -1.73
CA ASN A 73 6.90 2.29 -3.13
C ASN A 73 8.28 1.99 -3.74
N PHE A 74 9.30 2.81 -3.46
CA PHE A 74 10.66 2.58 -3.92
C PHE A 74 11.24 1.28 -3.34
N ILE A 75 11.24 1.09 -2.01
CA ILE A 75 11.86 -0.10 -1.40
C ILE A 75 11.11 -1.39 -1.78
N ASN A 76 9.78 -1.34 -1.90
CA ASN A 76 9.00 -2.51 -2.26
C ASN A 76 9.31 -2.93 -3.71
N ARG A 77 9.57 -1.97 -4.62
CA ARG A 77 10.05 -2.26 -5.98
C ARG A 77 11.52 -2.69 -6.00
N TYR A 78 12.36 -2.13 -5.14
CA TYR A 78 13.78 -2.48 -5.03
C TYR A 78 14.01 -3.97 -4.75
N HIS A 79 13.09 -4.61 -4.01
CA HIS A 79 13.14 -6.04 -3.71
C HIS A 79 12.72 -6.96 -4.88
N GLY A 80 12.26 -6.42 -6.01
CA GLY A 80 11.86 -7.21 -7.18
C GLY A 80 10.89 -8.34 -6.81
N ASP A 81 11.22 -9.57 -7.19
CA ASP A 81 10.39 -10.76 -6.92
C ASP A 81 10.31 -11.13 -5.43
N GLU A 82 11.27 -10.68 -4.60
CA GLU A 82 11.25 -10.91 -3.15
C GLU A 82 10.33 -9.93 -2.40
N ARG A 83 9.72 -8.97 -3.11
CA ARG A 83 8.82 -8.00 -2.48
C ARG A 83 7.66 -8.68 -1.78
N ARG A 84 7.23 -8.05 -0.69
CA ARG A 84 6.17 -8.55 0.19
C ARG A 84 4.96 -7.62 0.29
N VAL A 85 5.04 -6.47 -0.37
CA VAL A 85 3.94 -5.56 -0.59
C VAL A 85 3.95 -5.21 -2.08
N TYR A 86 2.85 -5.44 -2.76
CA TYR A 86 2.63 -4.96 -4.13
C TYR A 86 1.72 -3.75 -4.05
N THR A 87 2.05 -2.68 -4.78
CA THR A 87 1.29 -1.44 -4.73
C THR A 87 0.97 -0.98 -6.15
N PHE A 88 -0.31 -0.78 -6.45
CA PHE A 88 -0.78 -0.41 -7.78
C PHE A 88 -1.62 0.86 -7.75
N PRO A 89 -1.50 1.73 -8.78
CA PRO A 89 -2.39 2.87 -8.95
C PRO A 89 -3.73 2.37 -9.50
N CYS A 90 -4.79 2.56 -8.73
CA CYS A 90 -6.15 2.20 -9.07
C CYS A 90 -6.84 3.36 -9.80
N LEU A 91 -7.51 3.05 -10.89
CA LEU A 91 -8.30 4.00 -11.65
C LEU A 91 -9.64 4.26 -10.96
N ARG A 92 -10.30 3.18 -10.50
CA ARG A 92 -11.64 3.22 -9.90
C ARG A 92 -11.83 2.06 -8.93
N ALA A 93 -12.46 2.34 -7.79
CA ALA A 93 -12.84 1.32 -6.82
C ALA A 93 -14.34 1.41 -6.51
N PHE A 94 -15.00 0.26 -6.39
CA PHE A 94 -16.41 0.15 -6.00
C PHE A 94 -16.58 -0.85 -4.87
N LEU A 95 -17.43 -0.51 -3.90
CA LEU A 95 -17.96 -1.42 -2.90
C LEU A 95 -19.46 -1.60 -3.16
N GLY A 96 -19.87 -2.79 -3.59
CA GLY A 96 -21.19 -3.02 -4.16
C GLY A 96 -21.38 -2.16 -5.42
N SER A 97 -22.38 -1.28 -5.40
CA SER A 97 -22.67 -0.33 -6.48
C SER A 97 -22.13 1.08 -6.21
N THR A 98 -21.45 1.31 -5.09
CA THR A 98 -21.02 2.63 -4.66
C THR A 98 -19.54 2.82 -4.95
N GLN A 99 -19.20 3.86 -5.70
CA GLN A 99 -17.81 4.21 -5.97
C GLN A 99 -17.14 4.74 -4.70
N LEU A 100 -15.97 4.20 -4.40
CA LEU A 100 -15.07 4.69 -3.36
C LEU A 100 -14.14 5.74 -3.98
N LEU A 101 -14.00 6.87 -3.32
CA LEU A 101 -13.18 7.98 -3.80
C LEU A 101 -11.77 7.91 -3.20
N PRO A 102 -10.74 8.30 -3.96
CA PRO A 102 -9.38 8.36 -3.45
C PRO A 102 -9.26 9.43 -2.35
N PRO A 103 -8.27 9.30 -1.44
CA PRO A 103 -8.03 10.32 -0.43
C PRO A 103 -7.85 11.71 -1.02
N LYS A 104 -8.44 12.73 -0.39
CA LYS A 104 -8.29 14.13 -0.79
C LYS A 104 -6.96 14.72 -0.28
N ASP A 105 -5.90 14.49 -1.04
CA ASP A 105 -4.59 15.10 -0.83
C ASP A 105 -3.93 15.42 -2.18
N GLU A 106 -3.73 16.71 -2.46
CA GLU A 106 -3.14 17.20 -3.71
C GLU A 106 -1.71 16.73 -3.94
N LYS A 107 -1.02 16.28 -2.88
CA LYS A 107 0.35 15.76 -2.96
C LYS A 107 0.39 14.25 -3.17
N LEU A 108 -0.74 13.56 -3.08
CA LEU A 108 -0.83 12.13 -3.37
C LEU A 108 -0.90 11.93 -4.89
N ASP A 109 0.10 11.23 -5.43
CA ASP A 109 0.25 11.13 -6.88
C ASP A 109 -0.81 10.21 -7.52
N GLU A 110 -1.32 9.20 -6.80
CA GLU A 110 -2.22 8.17 -7.33
C GLU A 110 -3.14 7.59 -6.23
N PHE A 111 -4.22 6.90 -6.63
CA PHE A 111 -5.05 6.11 -5.71
C PHE A 111 -4.42 4.72 -5.48
N TRP A 112 -3.65 4.56 -4.41
CA TRP A 112 -2.89 3.34 -4.16
C TRP A 112 -3.70 2.21 -3.55
N ILE A 113 -3.55 1.00 -4.09
CA ILE A 113 -4.02 -0.26 -3.50
C ILE A 113 -2.81 -1.13 -3.14
N ASP A 114 -2.75 -1.57 -1.90
CA ASP A 114 -1.64 -2.35 -1.33
C ASP A 114 -2.06 -3.81 -1.12
N PHE A 115 -1.29 -4.75 -1.68
CA PHE A 115 -1.44 -6.18 -1.52
C PHE A 115 -0.32 -6.69 -0.61
N ASN A 116 -0.68 -7.02 0.63
CA ASN A 116 0.22 -7.27 1.73
C ASN A 116 0.42 -8.78 1.94
N VAL A 117 1.53 -9.33 1.45
CA VAL A 117 1.85 -10.77 1.57
C VAL A 117 2.09 -11.17 3.03
N GLY A 118 2.60 -10.26 3.86
CA GLY A 118 2.91 -10.53 5.26
C GLY A 118 1.67 -10.71 6.13
N SER A 119 0.62 -9.92 5.88
CA SER A 119 -0.65 -9.99 6.62
C SER A 119 -1.72 -10.80 5.91
N GLY A 120 -1.57 -11.12 4.61
CA GLY A 120 -2.63 -11.75 3.83
C GLY A 120 -3.79 -10.78 3.57
N CYS A 121 -3.50 -9.49 3.43
CA CYS A 121 -4.49 -8.42 3.37
C CYS A 121 -4.33 -7.58 2.11
N MET A 122 -5.44 -7.28 1.42
CA MET A 122 -5.49 -6.16 0.48
C MET A 122 -6.05 -4.94 1.22
N SER A 123 -5.31 -3.83 1.24
CA SER A 123 -5.72 -2.61 1.93
C SER A 123 -5.51 -1.36 1.11
N PHE A 124 -6.30 -0.32 1.40
CA PHE A 124 -6.18 0.98 0.77
C PHE A 124 -6.90 2.07 1.57
N PHE A 125 -6.47 3.30 1.37
CA PHE A 125 -7.09 4.49 1.95
C PHE A 125 -8.12 5.09 1.00
N VAL A 126 -9.20 5.64 1.55
CA VAL A 126 -10.29 6.27 0.80
C VAL A 126 -10.66 7.62 1.43
N ASP A 127 -11.28 8.49 0.64
CA ASP A 127 -11.90 9.70 1.17
C ASP A 127 -12.98 9.34 2.19
N ASP A 128 -12.93 10.01 3.34
CA ASP A 128 -13.98 9.96 4.35
C ASP A 128 -14.48 11.38 4.61
N PRO A 129 -15.55 11.81 3.91
CA PRO A 129 -16.12 13.14 4.10
C PRO A 129 -16.66 13.41 5.51
N GLN A 130 -16.83 12.38 6.34
CA GLN A 130 -17.36 12.49 7.70
C GLN A 130 -16.24 12.58 8.75
N SER A 131 -14.98 12.43 8.34
CA SER A 131 -13.81 12.41 9.21
C SER A 131 -12.77 13.44 8.78
N PHE A 132 -11.89 13.82 9.70
CA PHE A 132 -10.68 14.59 9.39
C PHE A 132 -9.55 13.72 8.84
N LEU A 133 -9.64 12.40 9.06
CA LEU A 133 -8.67 11.40 8.61
C LEU A 133 -9.24 10.63 7.42
N TRP A 134 -8.37 10.10 6.58
CA TRP A 134 -8.79 9.17 5.53
C TRP A 134 -9.40 7.91 6.15
N GLY A 135 -10.40 7.35 5.47
CA GLY A 135 -10.89 6.02 5.77
C GLY A 135 -9.90 4.97 5.28
N SER A 136 -9.96 3.77 5.84
CA SER A 136 -9.23 2.61 5.32
C SER A 136 -10.17 1.43 5.12
N ILE A 137 -9.84 0.63 4.12
CA ILE A 137 -10.50 -0.64 3.82
C ILE A 137 -9.44 -1.72 3.90
N HIS A 138 -9.78 -2.82 4.58
CA HIS A 138 -8.97 -4.02 4.69
C HIS A 138 -9.82 -5.20 4.23
N VAL A 139 -9.27 -6.01 3.35
CA VAL A 139 -9.85 -7.28 2.92
C VAL A 139 -8.85 -8.37 3.22
N GLN A 140 -9.17 -9.16 4.25
CA GLN A 140 -8.35 -10.30 4.64
C GLN A 140 -8.60 -11.47 3.70
N LYS A 141 -7.56 -12.26 3.45
CA LYS A 141 -7.64 -13.49 2.66
C LYS A 141 -8.77 -14.40 3.13
N GLU A 142 -8.94 -14.55 4.43
CA GLU A 142 -9.93 -15.43 5.04
C GLU A 142 -11.38 -14.94 4.82
N GLU A 143 -11.56 -13.66 4.47
CA GLU A 143 -12.86 -13.05 4.18
C GLU A 143 -13.24 -13.17 2.71
N VAL A 144 -12.31 -13.57 1.83
CA VAL A 144 -12.55 -13.71 0.39
C VAL A 144 -13.19 -15.06 0.09
N GLU A 145 -14.38 -15.02 -0.50
CA GLU A 145 -15.05 -16.21 -1.03
C GLU A 145 -14.55 -16.57 -2.43
N CYS A 146 -14.38 -15.57 -3.30
CA CYS A 146 -13.74 -15.75 -4.60
C CYS A 146 -13.18 -14.43 -5.14
N SER A 147 -12.15 -14.55 -6.00
CA SER A 147 -11.59 -13.42 -6.74
C SER A 147 -11.47 -13.77 -8.23
N SER A 148 -11.52 -12.76 -9.09
CA SER A 148 -11.29 -12.92 -10.53
C SER A 148 -10.63 -11.67 -11.11
N ILE A 149 -9.71 -11.86 -12.05
CA ILE A 149 -9.07 -10.78 -12.79
C ILE A 149 -9.41 -10.92 -14.27
N GLN A 150 -9.77 -9.81 -14.91
CA GLN A 150 -10.13 -9.77 -16.33
C GLN A 150 -9.45 -8.58 -17.02
N LEU A 151 -8.86 -8.81 -18.19
CA LEU A 151 -8.37 -7.74 -19.06
C LEU A 151 -9.49 -7.30 -19.99
N THR A 152 -9.93 -6.05 -19.87
CA THR A 152 -10.93 -5.46 -20.75
C THR A 152 -10.23 -4.69 -21.87
N GLN A 153 -10.52 -5.07 -23.11
CA GLN A 153 -10.09 -4.37 -24.33
C GLN A 153 -11.30 -4.25 -25.25
N ASP A 154 -11.71 -3.02 -25.55
CA ASP A 154 -12.82 -2.75 -26.49
C ASP A 154 -12.35 -2.20 -27.85
N GLY A 155 -11.03 -2.04 -28.04
CA GLY A 155 -10.41 -1.55 -29.27
C GLY A 155 -10.53 -0.04 -29.47
N CYS A 156 -11.20 0.69 -28.58
CA CYS A 156 -11.38 2.14 -28.64
C CYS A 156 -10.71 2.87 -27.46
N THR A 157 -10.50 2.19 -26.34
CA THR A 157 -9.89 2.73 -25.12
C THR A 157 -8.61 1.98 -24.75
N ASP A 158 -7.80 2.60 -23.89
CA ASP A 158 -6.65 1.93 -23.28
C ASP A 158 -7.14 0.69 -22.50
N ALA A 159 -6.40 -0.41 -22.61
CA ALA A 159 -6.76 -1.64 -21.91
C ALA A 159 -6.82 -1.39 -20.39
N GLU A 160 -7.85 -1.92 -19.73
CA GLU A 160 -7.96 -1.92 -18.27
C GLU A 160 -7.92 -3.36 -17.75
N THR A 161 -7.35 -3.55 -16.55
CA THR A 161 -7.47 -4.80 -15.80
C THR A 161 -8.45 -4.58 -14.65
N VAL A 162 -9.47 -5.44 -14.56
CA VAL A 162 -10.49 -5.37 -13.51
C VAL A 162 -10.33 -6.56 -12.56
N LEU A 163 -10.08 -6.28 -11.29
CA LEU A 163 -10.14 -7.24 -10.19
C LEU A 163 -11.52 -7.17 -9.54
N ARG A 164 -12.20 -8.32 -9.46
CA ARG A 164 -13.45 -8.50 -8.71
C ARG A 164 -13.18 -9.41 -7.53
N VAL A 165 -13.60 -9.00 -6.35
CA VAL A 165 -13.50 -9.77 -5.10
C VAL A 165 -14.90 -9.92 -4.51
N THR A 166 -15.31 -11.14 -4.21
CA THR A 166 -16.53 -11.44 -3.47
C THR A 166 -16.15 -11.88 -2.06
N LEU A 167 -16.75 -11.24 -1.06
CA LEU A 167 -16.50 -11.51 0.35
C LEU A 167 -17.53 -12.51 0.88
N ALA A 168 -17.10 -13.37 1.82
CA ALA A 168 -17.98 -14.33 2.49
C ALA A 168 -19.06 -13.67 3.34
N SER A 169 -18.84 -12.42 3.76
CA SER A 169 -19.82 -11.60 4.47
C SER A 169 -19.70 -10.12 4.05
N PRO A 170 -20.81 -9.37 4.00
CA PRO A 170 -20.75 -7.96 3.63
C PRO A 170 -19.96 -7.14 4.66
N ILE A 171 -19.08 -6.25 4.17
CA ILE A 171 -18.39 -5.26 4.98
C ILE A 171 -19.16 -3.93 4.99
N MET A 172 -18.88 -3.13 6.02
CA MET A 172 -19.45 -1.80 6.21
C MET A 172 -18.34 -0.75 6.14
N HIS A 173 -18.52 0.28 5.33
CA HIS A 173 -17.63 1.44 5.28
C HIS A 173 -18.47 2.72 5.06
N ASN A 174 -18.45 3.69 5.98
CA ASN A 174 -19.20 4.95 5.86
C ASN A 174 -20.68 4.81 5.47
N ASN A 175 -21.38 3.87 6.13
CA ASN A 175 -22.77 3.46 5.87
C ASN A 175 -23.01 2.72 4.53
N ILE A 176 -21.95 2.48 3.75
CA ILE A 176 -21.99 1.63 2.56
C ILE A 176 -21.84 0.19 3.03
N ARG A 177 -22.82 -0.64 2.70
CA ARG A 177 -22.75 -2.10 2.89
C ARG A 177 -22.48 -2.75 1.55
N GLY A 178 -21.41 -3.52 1.43
CA GLY A 178 -21.09 -4.23 0.20
C GLY A 178 -20.46 -5.59 0.46
N GLN A 179 -20.80 -6.56 -0.37
CA GLN A 179 -20.21 -7.90 -0.35
C GLN A 179 -19.25 -8.11 -1.52
N THR A 180 -19.33 -7.27 -2.55
CA THR A 180 -18.46 -7.32 -3.72
C THR A 180 -17.62 -6.07 -3.78
N MET A 181 -16.38 -6.22 -4.22
CA MET A 181 -15.48 -5.12 -4.52
C MET A 181 -14.95 -5.25 -5.94
N GLU A 182 -14.92 -4.13 -6.66
CA GLU A 182 -14.40 -4.04 -8.01
C GLU A 182 -13.33 -2.95 -8.08
N LEU A 183 -12.13 -3.32 -8.52
CA LEU A 183 -10.98 -2.43 -8.64
C LEU A 183 -10.48 -2.46 -10.10
N SER A 184 -10.38 -1.28 -10.71
CA SER A 184 -9.89 -1.11 -12.09
C SER A 184 -8.47 -0.56 -12.08
N PHE A 185 -7.60 -1.12 -12.91
CA PHE A 185 -6.20 -0.74 -13.07
C PHE A 185 -5.86 -0.59 -14.56
N LYS A 186 -4.75 0.07 -14.88
CA LYS A 186 -4.22 0.05 -16.25
C LYS A 186 -3.86 -1.37 -16.68
N GLY A 187 -4.11 -1.70 -17.94
CA GLY A 187 -3.86 -3.01 -18.53
C GLY A 187 -2.40 -3.46 -18.44
N GLU A 188 -1.45 -2.51 -18.40
CA GLU A 188 -0.02 -2.81 -18.23
C GLU A 188 0.30 -3.53 -16.91
N HIS A 189 -0.55 -3.37 -15.88
CA HIS A 189 -0.36 -4.02 -14.58
C HIS A 189 -0.92 -5.43 -14.52
N HIS A 190 -1.58 -5.94 -15.57
CA HIS A 190 -2.34 -7.20 -15.54
C HIS A 190 -1.58 -8.36 -14.90
N ARG A 191 -0.38 -8.65 -15.41
CA ARG A 191 0.43 -9.79 -14.98
C ARG A 191 0.92 -9.66 -13.54
N GLU A 192 1.39 -8.47 -13.14
CA GLU A 192 1.83 -8.24 -11.77
C GLU A 192 0.66 -8.25 -10.77
N LEU A 193 -0.53 -7.82 -11.21
CA LEU A 193 -1.74 -7.88 -10.39
C LEU A 193 -2.21 -9.33 -10.18
N GLU A 194 -2.16 -10.18 -11.21
CA GLU A 194 -2.42 -11.62 -11.08
C GLU A 194 -1.50 -12.28 -10.06
N GLU A 195 -0.20 -11.94 -10.09
CA GLU A 195 0.76 -12.43 -9.10
C GLU A 195 0.43 -11.94 -7.69
N ALA A 196 0.16 -10.65 -7.52
CA ALA A 196 -0.17 -10.06 -6.22
C ALA A 196 -1.44 -10.68 -5.61
N VAL A 197 -2.51 -10.80 -6.40
CA VAL A 197 -3.77 -11.44 -5.99
C VAL A 197 -3.52 -12.91 -5.65
N GLY A 198 -2.76 -13.62 -6.48
CA GLY A 198 -2.41 -15.03 -6.25
C GLY A 198 -1.60 -15.26 -4.97
N ARG A 199 -0.79 -14.30 -4.54
CA ARG A 199 0.02 -14.39 -3.31
C ARG A 199 -0.74 -13.95 -2.05
N VAL A 200 -1.74 -13.08 -2.18
CA VAL A 200 -2.39 -12.42 -1.04
C VAL A 200 -3.80 -12.95 -0.80
N LEU A 201 -4.61 -13.12 -1.84
CA LEU A 201 -6.05 -13.44 -1.71
C LEU A 201 -6.40 -14.90 -2.05
N ASN A 202 -5.49 -15.63 -2.68
CA ASN A 202 -5.64 -17.06 -2.99
C ASN A 202 -4.73 -17.90 -2.08
#